data_AF-A0A9K3GTN4-F1
#
_entry.id   AF-A0A9K3GTN4-F1
#
_cell.length_a   1.000
_cell.length_b   1.000
_cell.length_c   1.000
_cell.angle_alpha   90.00
_cell.angle_beta   90.00
_cell.angle_gamma   90.00
#
_symmetry.space_group_name_H-M   'P 1'
#
loop_
_entity.id
_entity.type
_entity.pdbx_description
1 polymer ?
#
loop_
_entity_poly.entity_id
_entity_poly.type
_entity_poly.pdbx_seq_one_letter_code
_entity_poly.pdbx_strand_id
1 'polypeptide(L)'
;MDDVLYSLTGTNNGFGFYNSTSEQPKAAAICRGDIEPERCQRCVDDATHRLRQVCPNKMEAKGWYDTCFLWYSNRIIGGGVGYYFYNGNNVSDSSFDQWNQTEVDLLGELRSEAAGGVQLRK
;
A
#
# COMPACT_ATOMS: atom_id res chain seq x y z
N MET A 1 -16.02 13.91 -3.07
CA MET A 1 -14.72 13.23 -3.31
C MET A 1 -13.65 13.78 -2.37
N ASP A 2 -13.49 15.11 -2.29
CA ASP A 2 -12.58 15.73 -1.32
C ASP A 2 -12.87 15.39 0.14
N ASP A 3 -14.15 15.25 0.49
CA ASP A 3 -14.60 14.89 1.83
C ASP A 3 -14.15 13.49 2.27
N VAL A 4 -14.17 12.50 1.36
CA VAL A 4 -13.76 11.12 1.64
C VAL A 4 -12.25 11.01 1.83
N LEU A 5 -11.48 11.71 1.00
CA LEU A 5 -10.03 11.75 1.14
C LEU A 5 -9.60 12.50 2.42
N TYR A 6 -10.34 13.55 2.81
CA TYR A 6 -10.06 14.30 4.05
C TYR A 6 -10.41 13.49 5.31
N SER A 7 -11.53 12.78 5.30
CA SER A 7 -11.93 11.93 6.44
C SER A 7 -11.07 10.67 6.59
N LEU A 8 -10.42 10.21 5.52
CA LEU A 8 -9.58 9.01 5.53
C LEU A 8 -8.49 9.07 6.61
N THR A 9 -7.84 10.22 6.80
CA THR A 9 -6.71 10.37 7.73
C THR A 9 -7.11 10.08 9.19
N GLY A 10 -8.39 10.22 9.52
CA GLY A 10 -8.96 9.93 10.83
C GLY A 10 -9.41 8.48 11.06
N THR A 11 -9.27 7.58 10.08
CA THR A 11 -9.79 6.20 10.15
C THR A 11 -8.74 5.12 10.36
N ASN A 12 -7.55 5.48 10.85
CA ASN A 12 -6.52 4.51 11.21
C ASN A 12 -7.06 3.50 12.23
N ASN A 13 -6.92 2.21 11.95
CA ASN A 13 -7.32 1.14 12.86
C ASN A 13 -6.27 0.82 13.95
N GLY A 14 -5.17 1.58 14.03
CA GLY A 14 -4.06 1.33 14.94
C GLY A 14 -3.09 0.24 14.47
N PHE A 15 -3.18 -0.14 13.18
CA PHE A 15 -2.26 -1.07 12.52
C PHE A 15 -1.68 -0.47 11.23
N GLY A 16 -1.88 0.83 11.02
CA GLY A 16 -1.48 1.54 9.80
C GLY A 16 -2.36 1.22 8.60
N PHE A 17 -3.61 0.80 8.83
CA PHE A 17 -4.63 0.65 7.80
C PHE A 17 -5.76 1.65 8.02
N TYR A 18 -6.14 2.32 6.93
CA TYR A 18 -7.14 3.37 6.90
C TYR A 18 -8.24 2.96 5.92
N ASN A 19 -9.49 3.16 6.30
CA ASN A 19 -10.63 2.85 5.44
C ASN A 19 -11.74 3.86 5.65
N SER A 20 -12.28 4.42 4.58
CA SER A 20 -13.40 5.35 4.64
C SER A 20 -14.67 4.64 5.09
N THR A 21 -15.47 5.29 5.92
CA THR A 21 -16.78 4.78 6.35
C THR A 21 -17.88 4.98 5.30
N SER A 22 -17.66 5.85 4.31
CA SER A 22 -18.62 6.14 3.24
C SER A 22 -18.82 4.93 2.30
N GLU A 23 -20.06 4.71 1.88
CA GLU A 23 -20.37 3.63 0.93
C GLU A 23 -19.76 3.90 -0.45
N GLN A 24 -19.84 5.15 -0.95
CA GLN A 24 -19.19 5.64 -2.16
C GLN A 24 -18.98 7.17 -2.11
N PRO A 25 -17.85 7.71 -2.61
CA PRO A 25 -16.65 6.98 -3.04
C PRO A 25 -15.96 6.30 -1.85
N LYS A 26 -15.29 5.17 -2.08
CA LYS A 26 -14.48 4.49 -1.06
C LYS A 26 -13.04 4.93 -1.18
N ALA A 27 -12.38 5.12 -0.06
CA ALA A 27 -10.94 5.32 0.01
C ALA A 27 -10.34 4.42 1.08
N ALA A 28 -9.11 3.99 0.85
CA ALA A 28 -8.36 3.27 1.86
C ALA A 28 -6.86 3.52 1.66
N ALA A 29 -6.11 3.31 2.73
CA ALA A 29 -4.67 3.41 2.73
C ALA A 29 -4.05 2.32 3.61
N ILE A 30 -2.84 1.92 3.25
CA ILE A 30 -2.03 0.98 4.02
C ILE A 30 -0.61 1.51 4.12
N CYS A 31 -0.08 1.50 5.34
CA CYS A 31 1.29 1.85 5.63
C CYS A 31 2.18 0.60 5.59
N ARG A 32 3.46 0.81 5.24
CA ARG A 32 4.47 -0.25 5.27
C ARG A 32 4.63 -0.81 6.69
N GLY A 33 4.83 -2.13 6.81
CA GLY A 33 4.82 -2.90 8.06
C GLY A 33 5.79 -2.42 9.16
N ASP A 34 6.91 -1.85 8.76
CA ASP A 34 8.13 -1.60 9.53
C ASP A 34 8.35 -0.12 9.92
N ILE A 35 7.33 0.73 9.82
CA ILE A 35 7.45 2.17 10.09
C ILE A 35 6.68 2.61 11.33
N GLU A 36 7.19 3.66 11.97
CA GLU A 36 6.56 4.32 13.12
C GLU A 36 5.20 4.94 12.78
N PRO A 37 4.25 5.00 13.74
CA PRO A 37 2.89 5.50 13.52
C PRO A 37 2.86 6.94 13.01
N GLU A 38 3.74 7.81 13.53
CA GLU A 38 3.84 9.20 13.10
C GLU A 38 4.30 9.33 11.64
N ARG A 39 5.19 8.45 11.20
CA ARG A 39 5.66 8.43 9.79
C ARG A 39 4.56 7.90 8.87
N CYS A 40 3.80 6.91 9.33
CA CYS A 40 2.62 6.42 8.64
C CYS A 40 1.57 7.53 8.45
N GLN A 41 1.20 8.23 9.52
CA GLN A 41 0.21 9.31 9.47
C GLN A 41 0.64 10.42 8.50
N ARG A 42 1.88 10.92 8.63
CA ARG A 42 2.41 11.94 7.72
C ARG A 42 2.36 11.51 6.25
N CYS A 43 2.71 10.25 5.96
CA CYS A 43 2.64 9.74 4.61
C CYS A 43 1.21 9.79 4.05
N VAL A 44 0.23 9.34 4.82
CA VAL A 44 -1.18 9.32 4.39
C VAL A 44 -1.71 10.75 4.18
N ASP A 45 -1.36 11.69 5.05
CA ASP A 45 -1.73 13.10 4.93
C ASP A 45 -1.16 13.73 3.64
N ASP A 46 0.15 13.59 3.43
CA ASP A 46 0.83 14.11 2.24
C ASP A 46 0.31 13.46 0.95
N ALA A 47 0.13 12.14 0.99
CA ALA A 47 -0.34 11.38 -0.14
C ALA A 47 -1.75 11.80 -0.55
N THR A 48 -2.63 12.03 0.43
CA THR A 48 -3.99 12.53 0.22
C THR A 48 -3.99 13.89 -0.48
N HIS A 49 -3.09 14.79 -0.08
CA HIS A 49 -2.95 16.10 -0.70
C HIS A 49 -2.41 16.01 -2.14
N ARG A 50 -1.32 15.27 -2.35
CA ARG A 50 -0.68 15.08 -3.66
C ARG A 50 -1.59 14.42 -4.68
N LEU A 51 -2.34 13.40 -4.25
CA LEU A 51 -3.24 12.66 -5.14
C LEU A 51 -4.30 13.57 -5.78
N ARG A 52 -4.76 14.60 -5.07
CA ARG A 52 -5.70 15.60 -5.60
C ARG A 52 -5.05 16.53 -6.61
N GLN A 53 -3.80 16.93 -6.36
CA GLN A 53 -3.05 17.80 -7.26
C GLN A 53 -2.73 17.11 -8.59
N VAL A 54 -2.32 15.84 -8.53
CA VAL A 54 -1.90 15.06 -9.71
C VAL A 54 -3.10 14.52 -10.49
N CYS A 55 -4.18 14.14 -9.79
CA CYS A 55 -5.38 13.57 -10.40
C CYS A 55 -6.63 14.43 -10.14
N PRO A 56 -6.68 15.67 -10.65
CA PRO A 56 -7.83 16.55 -10.44
C PRO A 56 -9.08 15.99 -11.14
N ASN A 57 -10.23 16.05 -10.46
CA ASN A 57 -11.54 15.62 -10.97
C ASN A 57 -11.61 14.15 -11.46
N LYS A 58 -10.68 13.30 -11.04
CA LYS A 58 -10.74 11.86 -11.35
C LYS A 58 -11.67 11.15 -10.37
N MET A 59 -12.36 10.12 -10.86
CA MET A 59 -13.27 9.30 -10.05
C MET A 59 -12.58 8.11 -9.39
N GLU A 60 -11.34 7.83 -9.82
CA GLU A 60 -10.43 6.85 -9.23
C GLU A 60 -8.99 7.37 -9.33
N ALA A 61 -8.21 7.21 -8.26
CA ALA A 61 -6.76 7.33 -8.31
C ALA A 61 -6.08 6.48 -7.25
N LYS A 62 -4.80 6.19 -7.50
CA LYS A 62 -3.94 5.36 -6.64
C LYS A 62 -2.59 6.04 -6.52
N GLY A 63 -2.07 6.13 -5.30
CA GLY A 63 -0.75 6.67 -5.00
C GLY A 63 0.09 5.62 -4.30
N TRP A 64 1.24 5.30 -4.89
CA TRP A 64 2.23 4.41 -4.30
C TRP A 64 3.44 5.23 -3.86
N TYR A 65 3.68 5.29 -2.56
CA TYR A 65 4.80 6.00 -1.95
C TYR A 65 5.63 5.03 -1.11
N ASP A 66 6.88 5.38 -0.82
CA ASP A 66 7.85 4.51 -0.13
C ASP A 66 7.33 3.88 1.18
N THR A 67 6.43 4.59 1.87
CA THR A 67 5.95 4.22 3.20
C THR A 67 4.43 4.05 3.31
N CYS A 68 3.66 4.41 2.28
CA CYS A 68 2.22 4.19 2.27
C CYS A 68 1.67 4.07 0.85
N PHE A 69 0.60 3.29 0.73
CA PHE A 69 -0.20 3.18 -0.47
C PHE A 69 -1.62 3.66 -0.14
N LEU A 70 -2.19 4.51 -0.99
CA LEU A 70 -3.59 4.92 -0.87
C LEU A 70 -4.31 4.78 -2.20
N TRP A 71 -5.61 4.54 -2.13
CA TRP A 71 -6.49 4.53 -3.28
C TRP A 71 -7.84 5.13 -2.94
N TYR A 72 -8.49 5.72 -3.94
CA TYR A 72 -9.91 6.03 -3.89
C TYR A 72 -10.58 5.60 -5.20
N SER A 73 -11.83 5.16 -5.12
CA SER A 73 -12.65 4.85 -6.29
C SER A 73 -14.13 5.03 -5.97
N ASN A 74 -14.91 5.46 -6.96
CA ASN A 74 -16.37 5.45 -6.89
C ASN A 74 -17.00 4.13 -7.34
N ARG A 75 -16.22 3.14 -7.76
CA ARG A 75 -16.68 1.81 -8.16
C ARG A 75 -16.39 0.78 -7.09
N ILE A 76 -17.06 -0.38 -7.16
CA ILE A 76 -16.72 -1.53 -6.32
C ILE A 76 -15.25 -1.88 -6.58
N ILE A 77 -14.48 -1.93 -5.49
CA ILE A 77 -13.04 -2.18 -5.53
C ILE A 77 -12.84 -3.66 -5.90
N GLY A 78 -12.65 -3.92 -7.19
CA GLY A 78 -12.14 -5.19 -7.72
C GLY A 78 -10.61 -5.19 -7.73
N GLY A 79 -10.02 -6.37 -7.48
CA GLY A 79 -8.59 -6.64 -7.27
C GLY A 79 -7.60 -5.76 -8.06
N GLY A 80 -6.59 -5.28 -7.33
CA GLY A 80 -5.72 -4.17 -7.68
C GLY A 80 -5.04 -4.23 -9.05
N VAL A 81 -4.97 -3.06 -9.69
CA VAL A 81 -3.85 -2.76 -10.58
C VAL A 81 -2.60 -2.69 -9.72
N GLY A 82 -1.85 -3.78 -9.68
CA GLY A 82 -0.51 -3.82 -9.13
C GLY A 82 0.44 -3.09 -10.08
N TYR A 83 1.22 -2.14 -9.55
CA TYR A 83 2.38 -1.66 -10.27
C TYR A 83 3.47 -2.73 -10.15
N TYR A 84 3.91 -3.27 -11.28
CA TYR A 84 5.03 -4.21 -11.31
C TYR A 84 6.32 -3.43 -11.46
N PHE A 85 7.13 -3.42 -10.41
CA PHE A 85 8.51 -2.96 -10.46
C PHE A 85 9.41 -4.19 -10.52
N TYR A 86 10.23 -4.30 -11.56
CA TYR A 86 11.18 -5.40 -11.71
C TYR A 86 12.57 -4.86 -11.98
N ASN A 87 13.58 -5.60 -11.53
CA ASN A 87 14.96 -5.33 -11.90
C ASN A 87 15.19 -5.83 -13.34
N GLY A 88 15.65 -4.96 -14.23
CA GLY A 88 15.95 -5.31 -15.63
C GLY A 88 17.32 -5.97 -15.85
N ASN A 89 18.10 -6.17 -14.79
CA ASN A 89 19.42 -6.80 -14.87
C ASN A 89 19.31 -8.32 -14.79
N ASN A 90 20.17 -9.01 -15.55
CA ASN A 90 20.27 -10.47 -15.51
C ASN A 90 21.18 -10.95 -14.37
N VAL A 91 20.78 -12.06 -13.75
CA VAL A 91 21.64 -12.84 -12.87
C VAL A 91 22.57 -13.69 -13.74
N SER A 92 23.85 -13.80 -13.35
CA SER A 92 24.79 -14.65 -14.08
C SER A 92 24.43 -16.13 -13.98
N ASP A 93 24.63 -16.88 -15.07
CA ASP A 93 24.31 -18.32 -15.12
C ASP A 93 24.93 -19.12 -13.97
N SER A 94 26.17 -18.81 -13.58
CA SER A 94 26.88 -19.50 -12.51
C SER A 94 26.26 -19.33 -11.12
N SER A 95 25.42 -18.32 -10.91
CA SER A 95 24.76 -18.03 -9.63
C SER A 95 23.23 -18.15 -9.70
N PHE A 96 22.67 -18.49 -10.87
CA PHE A 96 21.23 -18.49 -11.09
C PHE A 96 20.50 -19.45 -10.16
N ASP A 97 20.98 -20.69 -10.05
CA ASP A 97 20.33 -21.71 -9.20
C ASP A 97 20.32 -21.30 -7.73
N GLN A 98 21.43 -20.75 -7.23
CA GLN A 98 21.52 -20.28 -5.85
C GLN A 98 20.59 -19.10 -5.59
N TRP A 99 20.56 -18.13 -6.51
CA TRP A 99 19.67 -16.97 -6.42
C TRP A 99 18.20 -17.39 -6.43
N ASN A 100 17.82 -18.27 -7.36
CA ASN A 100 16.44 -18.76 -7.48
C ASN A 100 16.00 -19.53 -6.23
N GLN A 101 16.88 -20.37 -5.67
CA GLN A 101 16.60 -21.08 -4.41
C GLN A 101 16.40 -20.10 -3.25
N THR A 102 17.29 -19.10 -3.14
CA THR A 102 17.22 -18.08 -2.09
C THR A 102 15.92 -17.26 -2.17
N GLU A 103 15.48 -16.91 -3.38
CA GLU A 103 14.23 -16.18 -3.61
C GLU A 103 13.02 -17.02 -3.15
N VAL A 104 12.96 -18.29 -3.57
CA VAL A 104 11.85 -19.19 -3.22
C VAL A 104 11.75 -19.39 -1.71
N ASP A 105 12.89 -19.61 -1.04
CA ASP A 105 12.93 -19.82 0.40
C ASP A 105 12.47 -18.57 1.16
N LEU A 106 13.05 -17.40 0.82
CA LEU A 106 12.68 -16.13 1.45
C LEU A 106 11.20 -15.80 1.26
N LEU A 107 10.67 -15.92 0.03
CA LEU A 107 9.26 -15.63 -0.23
C LEU A 107 8.33 -16.64 0.47
N GLY A 108 8.76 -17.88 0.62
CA GLY A 108 8.04 -18.91 1.37
C GLY A 108 7.93 -18.59 2.87
N GLU A 109 9.05 -18.15 3.48
CA GLU A 109 9.09 -17.72 4.87
C GLU A 109 8.21 -16.50 5.11
N LEU A 110 8.38 -15.44 4.31
CA LEU A 110 7.61 -14.21 4.43
C LEU A 110 6.11 -14.44 4.24
N ARG A 111 5.72 -15.32 3.31
CA ARG A 111 4.32 -15.71 3.12
C ARG A 111 3.75 -16.38 4.37
N SER A 112 4.52 -17.26 5.00
CA SER A 112 4.10 -17.98 6.19
C SER A 112 3.94 -17.02 7.38
N GLU A 113 4.87 -16.07 7.54
CA GLU A 113 4.79 -15.02 8.54
C GLU A 113 3.57 -14.12 8.35
N ALA A 114 3.33 -13.65 7.12
CA ALA A 114 2.18 -12.81 6.81
C ALA A 114 0.84 -13.51 7.07
N ALA A 115 0.74 -14.81 6.75
CA ALA A 115 -0.44 -15.62 7.04
C ALA A 115 -0.63 -15.90 8.53
N GLY A 116 0.46 -15.91 9.31
CA GLY A 116 0.45 -16.14 10.76
C GLY A 116 -0.17 -15.01 11.58
N GLY A 117 -0.33 -13.82 11.01
CA GLY A 117 -0.98 -12.67 11.64
C GLY A 117 -0.21 -12.11 12.83
N VAL A 118 0.66 -11.13 12.60
CA VAL A 118 1.41 -10.48 13.69
C VAL A 118 0.55 -9.40 14.37
N GLN A 119 0.38 -9.47 15.69
CA GLN A 119 -0.35 -8.46 16.49
C GLN A 119 0.46 -7.18 16.76
N LEU A 120 1.22 -6.67 15.80
CA LEU A 120 1.96 -5.41 15.97
C LEU A 120 1.01 -4.23 15.79
N ARG A 121 0.48 -3.72 16.91
CA ARG A 121 -0.17 -2.40 16.94
C ARG A 121 0.86 -1.34 16.57
N LYS A 122 0.45 -0.42 15.69
CA LYS A 122 1.17 0.80 15.34
C LYS A 122 0.44 1.97 15.97
#